data_AF-S2JQD3-F1
#
_entry.id   AF-S2JQD3-F1
#
_cell.length_a   1.000
_cell.length_b   1.000
_cell.length_c   1.000
_cell.angle_alpha   90.00
_cell.angle_beta   90.00
_cell.angle_gamma   90.00
#
_symmetry.space_group_name_H-M   'P 1'
#
loop_
_entity.id
_entity.type
_entity.pdbx_description
1 polymer ?
#
loop_
_entity_poly.entity_id
_entity_poly.type
_entity_poly.pdbx_seq_one_letter_code
_entity_poly.pdbx_strand_id
1 'polypeptide(L)'
;MTALGEHHANFHANVADITPQVVAWDQIKILTRILAQSCSRRQSEWRRRRLQSKQNKMLRIYIATQVRNERLPKVESMISNLQQELSDIQALRAAVMNRQRAIPTLIHPTTSTTCKSTVANQAAPVAFYEKLYTADDAMDHKAIHYFFTN
;
A
#
# COMPACT_ATOMS: atom_id res chain seq x y z
N MET A 1 6.60 44.38 19.86
CA MET A 1 7.04 42.98 19.98
C MET A 1 5.82 42.08 20.21
N THR A 2 5.03 41.85 19.17
CA THR A 2 3.88 40.91 19.21
C THR A 2 3.49 40.58 17.77
N ALA A 3 4.20 39.63 17.15
CA ALA A 3 3.84 39.09 15.84
C ALA A 3 4.34 37.65 15.59
N LEU A 4 5.14 37.08 16.50
CA LEU A 4 5.66 35.71 16.39
C LEU A 4 4.80 34.66 17.14
N GLY A 5 3.80 35.09 17.92
CA GLY A 5 2.90 34.20 18.65
C GLY A 5 1.66 33.73 17.86
N GLU A 6 1.28 34.43 16.79
CA GLU A 6 0.03 34.15 16.06
C GLU A 6 0.18 33.04 15.00
N HIS A 7 1.39 32.79 14.50
CA HIS A 7 1.63 31.76 13.48
C HIS A 7 1.60 30.32 14.03
N HIS A 8 1.92 30.11 15.31
CA HIS A 8 1.83 28.78 15.94
C HIS A 8 0.39 28.38 16.29
N ALA A 9 -0.52 29.35 16.53
CA ALA A 9 -1.94 29.08 16.75
C ALA A 9 -2.65 28.64 15.44
N ASN A 10 -2.23 29.20 14.29
CA ASN A 10 -2.83 28.87 13.00
C ASN A 10 -2.43 27.48 12.46
N PHE A 11 -1.29 26.91 12.87
CA PHE A 11 -0.91 25.56 12.43
C PHE A 11 -1.72 24.47 13.13
N HIS A 12 -2.05 24.67 14.42
CA HIS A 12 -2.96 23.76 15.14
C HIS A 12 -4.44 23.94 14.74
N ALA A 13 -4.84 25.12 14.26
CA ALA A 13 -6.17 25.33 13.67
C ALA A 13 -6.35 24.60 12.33
N ASN A 14 -5.27 24.39 11.56
CA ASN A 14 -5.35 23.79 10.22
C ASN A 14 -5.40 22.23 10.22
N VAL A 15 -5.13 21.58 11.36
CA VAL A 15 -5.37 20.14 11.55
C VAL A 15 -6.83 19.87 11.97
N ALA A 16 -7.54 20.88 12.44
CA ALA A 16 -8.98 20.80 12.71
C ALA A 16 -9.83 20.80 11.42
N ASP A 17 -9.22 21.13 10.28
CA ASP A 17 -9.82 21.14 8.94
C ASP A 17 -9.30 20.00 8.04
N ILE A 18 -9.06 18.81 8.62
CA ILE A 18 -9.17 17.58 7.82
C ILE A 18 -10.63 17.52 7.38
N THR A 19 -10.90 18.09 6.21
CA THR A 19 -12.24 18.20 5.65
C THR A 19 -12.98 16.86 5.83
N PRO A 20 -14.23 16.86 6.34
CA PRO A 20 -15.05 15.66 6.49
C PRO A 20 -15.09 14.81 5.22
N GLN A 21 -14.88 15.44 4.06
CA GLN A 21 -14.78 14.85 2.74
C GLN A 21 -13.59 13.88 2.57
N VAL A 22 -12.38 14.18 3.07
CA VAL A 22 -11.22 13.29 2.92
C VAL A 22 -11.41 12.01 3.74
N VAL A 23 -11.91 12.15 4.97
CA VAL A 23 -12.25 11.02 5.84
C VAL A 23 -13.37 10.17 5.24
N ALA A 24 -14.42 10.81 4.70
CA ALA A 24 -15.51 10.11 4.01
C ALA A 24 -15.01 9.37 2.76
N TRP A 25 -14.11 9.97 1.99
CA TRP A 25 -13.54 9.37 0.79
C TRP A 25 -12.66 8.16 1.10
N ASP A 26 -11.87 8.20 2.16
CA ASP A 26 -11.07 7.05 2.59
C ASP A 26 -11.93 5.90 3.13
N GLN A 27 -13.03 6.21 3.83
CA GLN A 27 -14.02 5.21 4.23
C GLN A 27 -14.66 4.52 3.01
N ILE A 28 -15.03 5.29 1.98
CA ILE A 28 -15.56 4.75 0.72
C ILE A 28 -14.52 3.83 0.06
N LYS A 29 -13.26 4.24 -0.07
CA LYS A 29 -12.20 3.39 -0.63
C LYS A 29 -12.03 2.09 0.13
N ILE A 30 -12.06 2.13 1.47
CA ILE A 30 -11.95 0.95 2.32
C ILE A 30 -13.12 0.00 2.06
N LEU A 31 -14.35 0.51 2.05
CA LEU A 31 -15.55 -0.29 1.79
C LEU A 31 -15.54 -0.90 0.39
N THR A 32 -15.21 -0.12 -0.64
CA THR A 32 -15.08 -0.62 -2.02
C THR A 32 -14.03 -1.72 -2.12
N ARG A 33 -12.89 -1.56 -1.45
CA ARG A 33 -11.84 -2.58 -1.40
C ARG A 33 -12.33 -3.87 -0.75
N ILE A 34 -13.01 -3.79 0.41
CA ILE A 34 -13.57 -4.95 1.10
C ILE A 34 -14.61 -5.67 0.23
N LEU A 35 -15.52 -4.91 -0.39
CA LEU A 35 -16.55 -5.46 -1.25
C LEU A 35 -15.94 -6.14 -2.49
N ALA A 36 -15.04 -5.47 -3.20
CA ALA A 36 -14.35 -6.06 -4.35
C ALA A 36 -13.60 -7.36 -3.97
N GLN A 37 -12.90 -7.36 -2.83
CA GLN A 37 -12.22 -8.55 -2.32
C GLN A 37 -13.18 -9.68 -1.96
N SER A 38 -14.31 -9.38 -1.31
CA SER A 38 -15.30 -10.39 -0.93
C SER A 38 -15.99 -11.00 -2.16
N CYS A 39 -16.33 -10.18 -3.15
CA CYS A 39 -16.87 -10.63 -4.44
C CYS A 39 -15.88 -11.52 -5.19
N SER A 40 -14.62 -11.09 -5.30
CA SER A 40 -13.56 -11.88 -5.95
C SER A 40 -13.31 -13.21 -5.22
N ARG A 41 -13.21 -13.22 -3.88
CA ARG A 41 -13.07 -14.44 -3.09
C ARG A 41 -14.26 -15.38 -3.29
N ARG A 42 -15.49 -14.85 -3.23
CA ARG A 42 -16.71 -15.63 -3.45
C ARG A 42 -16.74 -16.25 -4.84
N GLN A 43 -16.31 -15.51 -5.87
CA GLN A 43 -16.23 -16.01 -7.23
C GLN A 43 -15.21 -17.14 -7.37
N SER A 44 -14.01 -16.98 -6.82
CA SER A 44 -12.96 -18.01 -6.85
C SER A 44 -13.37 -19.26 -6.08
N GLU A 45 -13.94 -19.11 -4.89
CA GLU A 45 -14.50 -20.21 -4.09
C GLU A 45 -15.61 -20.95 -4.82
N TRP A 46 -16.52 -20.21 -5.47
CA TRP A 46 -17.59 -20.80 -6.27
C TRP A 46 -17.03 -21.60 -7.44
N ARG A 47 -16.02 -21.07 -8.16
CA ARG A 47 -15.35 -21.78 -9.26
C ARG A 47 -14.69 -23.07 -8.74
N ARG A 48 -13.95 -23.01 -7.63
CA ARG A 48 -13.31 -24.17 -7.01
C ARG A 48 -14.35 -25.24 -6.64
N ARG A 49 -15.39 -24.87 -5.91
CA ARG A 49 -16.47 -25.80 -5.51
C ARG A 49 -17.15 -26.42 -6.71
N ARG A 50 -17.46 -25.63 -7.75
CA ARG A 50 -18.10 -26.14 -8.96
C ARG A 50 -17.22 -27.16 -9.70
N LEU A 51 -15.92 -26.92 -9.79
CA LEU A 51 -14.97 -27.86 -10.40
C LEU A 51 -14.82 -29.12 -9.55
N GLN A 52 -14.72 -29.00 -8.23
CA GLN A 52 -14.68 -30.14 -7.31
C GLN A 52 -15.94 -31.02 -7.42
N SER A 53 -17.12 -30.40 -7.49
CA SER A 53 -18.38 -31.13 -7.68
C SER A 53 -18.45 -31.83 -9.04
N LYS A 54 -17.92 -31.22 -10.10
CA LYS A 54 -17.81 -31.88 -11.42
C LYS A 54 -16.87 -33.08 -11.37
N GLN A 55 -15.72 -32.96 -10.71
CA GLN A 55 -14.77 -34.06 -10.51
C GLN A 55 -15.44 -35.21 -9.75
N ASN A 56 -16.08 -34.92 -8.62
CA ASN A 56 -16.80 -35.92 -7.83
C ASN A 56 -17.93 -36.60 -8.62
N LYS A 57 -18.67 -35.84 -9.43
CA LYS A 57 -19.69 -36.42 -10.33
C LYS A 57 -19.06 -37.35 -11.37
N MET A 58 -17.92 -36.95 -11.96
CA MET A 58 -17.22 -37.79 -12.92
C MET A 58 -16.71 -39.09 -12.29
N LEU A 59 -16.13 -39.01 -11.09
CA LEU A 59 -15.64 -40.18 -10.35
C LEU A 59 -16.78 -41.14 -9.96
N ARG A 60 -17.98 -40.61 -9.66
CA ARG A 60 -19.14 -41.42 -9.31
C ARG A 60 -19.83 -42.08 -10.49
N ILE A 61 -19.95 -41.39 -11.63
CA ILE A 61 -20.74 -41.87 -12.78
C ILE A 61 -19.88 -42.67 -13.78
N TYR A 62 -18.60 -42.32 -13.95
CA TYR A 62 -17.75 -42.86 -15.00
C TYR A 62 -16.60 -43.70 -14.44
N ILE A 63 -16.92 -44.69 -13.62
CA ILE A 63 -15.94 -45.50 -12.86
C ILE A 63 -14.90 -46.17 -13.79
N ALA A 64 -15.30 -46.63 -14.98
CA ALA A 64 -14.42 -47.23 -15.99
C ALA A 64 -14.83 -46.84 -17.42
N THR A 65 -14.73 -45.55 -17.77
CA THR A 65 -15.13 -45.06 -19.09
C THR A 65 -14.00 -44.24 -19.71
N GLN A 66 -13.68 -44.47 -20.98
CA GLN A 66 -12.61 -43.76 -21.71
C GLN A 66 -12.75 -42.22 -21.62
N VAL A 67 -14.00 -41.73 -21.61
CA VAL A 67 -14.34 -40.31 -21.40
C VAL A 67 -13.83 -39.74 -20.07
N ARG A 68 -13.75 -40.54 -18.99
CA ARG A 68 -13.14 -40.12 -17.72
C ARG A 68 -11.65 -39.94 -17.87
N ASN A 69 -10.96 -40.90 -18.48
CA ASN A 69 -9.50 -40.86 -18.64
C ASN A 69 -9.05 -39.67 -19.50
N GLU A 70 -9.87 -39.23 -20.46
CA GLU A 70 -9.57 -38.05 -21.28
C GLU A 70 -9.88 -36.70 -20.58
N ARG A 71 -10.96 -36.65 -19.78
CA ARG A 71 -11.45 -35.38 -19.21
C ARG A 71 -10.90 -35.10 -17.81
N LEU A 72 -10.59 -36.14 -17.03
CA LEU A 72 -10.11 -36.00 -15.66
C LEU A 72 -8.76 -35.26 -15.58
N PRO A 73 -7.75 -35.55 -16.41
CA PRO A 73 -6.48 -34.83 -16.37
C PRO A 73 -6.62 -33.34 -16.68
N LYS A 74 -7.57 -32.98 -17.56
CA LYS A 74 -7.84 -31.57 -17.89
C LYS A 74 -8.42 -30.82 -16.70
N VAL A 75 -9.35 -31.45 -15.96
CA VAL A 75 -9.93 -30.85 -14.75
C VAL A 75 -8.87 -30.75 -13.65
N GLU A 76 -8.03 -31.76 -13.48
CA GLU A 76 -6.92 -31.76 -12.52
C GLU A 76 -5.91 -30.66 -12.84
N SER A 77 -5.52 -30.50 -14.11
CA SER A 77 -4.66 -29.39 -14.55
C SER A 77 -5.27 -28.02 -14.26
N MET A 78 -6.58 -27.83 -14.52
CA MET A 78 -7.24 -26.57 -14.18
C MET A 78 -7.26 -26.29 -12.67
N ILE A 79 -7.43 -27.32 -11.85
CA ILE A 79 -7.37 -27.20 -10.39
C ILE A 79 -5.95 -26.82 -9.94
N SER A 80 -4.94 -27.52 -10.45
CA SER A 80 -3.53 -27.23 -10.14
C SER A 80 -3.14 -25.80 -10.54
N ASN A 81 -3.54 -25.34 -11.73
CA ASN A 81 -3.28 -23.97 -12.18
C ASN A 81 -3.95 -22.94 -11.24
N LEU A 82 -5.21 -23.15 -10.86
CA LEU A 82 -5.90 -22.26 -9.93
C LEU A 82 -5.26 -22.26 -8.53
N GLN A 83 -4.78 -23.42 -8.07
CA GLN A 83 -4.05 -23.52 -6.80
C GLN A 83 -2.73 -22.75 -6.85
N GLN A 84 -2.01 -22.83 -7.97
CA GLN A 84 -0.77 -22.09 -8.19
C GLN A 84 -1.01 -20.57 -8.26
N GLU A 85 -2.02 -20.12 -9.00
CA GLU A 85 -2.40 -18.70 -9.05
C GLU A 85 -2.73 -18.16 -7.64
N LEU A 86 -3.42 -18.95 -6.81
CA LEU A 86 -3.74 -18.57 -5.43
C LEU A 86 -2.48 -18.47 -4.56
N SER A 87 -1.53 -19.39 -4.69
CA SER A 87 -0.25 -19.32 -3.95
C SER A 87 0.58 -18.12 -4.40
N ASP A 88 0.63 -17.82 -5.69
CA ASP A 88 1.38 -16.68 -6.22
C ASP A 88 0.79 -15.36 -5.72
N ILE A 89 -0.54 -15.22 -5.71
CA ILE A 89 -1.22 -14.05 -5.15
C ILE A 89 -0.92 -13.90 -3.64
N GLN A 90 -0.84 -15.00 -2.89
CA GLN A 90 -0.48 -14.96 -1.48
C GLN A 90 0.97 -14.52 -1.28
N ALA A 91 1.91 -15.06 -2.06
CA ALA A 91 3.32 -14.69 -2.03
C ALA A 91 3.53 -13.21 -2.39
N LEU A 92 2.87 -12.72 -3.44
CA LEU A 92 2.91 -11.31 -3.84
C LEU A 92 2.38 -10.39 -2.74
N ARG A 93 1.29 -10.76 -2.07
CA ARG A 93 0.75 -9.99 -0.93
C ARG A 93 1.74 -9.95 0.23
N ALA A 94 2.36 -11.08 0.57
CA ALA A 94 3.38 -11.14 1.61
C ALA A 94 4.58 -10.26 1.27
N ALA A 95 5.05 -10.28 0.02
CA ALA A 95 6.13 -9.42 -0.45
C ALA A 95 5.78 -7.93 -0.36
N VAL A 96 4.57 -7.54 -0.76
CA VAL A 96 4.08 -6.15 -0.63
C VAL A 96 3.99 -5.73 0.84
N MET A 97 3.46 -6.58 1.73
CA MET A 97 3.42 -6.28 3.17
C MET A 97 4.82 -6.14 3.76
N ASN A 98 5.78 -6.99 3.37
CA ASN A 98 7.17 -6.89 3.82
C ASN A 98 7.84 -5.59 3.35
N ARG A 99 7.61 -5.18 2.09
CA ARG A 99 8.10 -3.88 1.59
C ARG A 99 7.49 -2.70 2.33
N GLN A 100 6.20 -2.74 2.66
CA GLN A 100 5.53 -1.68 3.42
C GLN A 100 6.01 -1.61 4.88
N ARG A 101 6.45 -2.74 5.46
CA ARG A 101 7.01 -2.80 6.82
C ARG A 101 8.50 -2.43 6.88
N ALA A 102 9.20 -2.50 5.76
CA ALA A 102 10.58 -2.05 5.66
C ALA A 102 10.62 -0.52 5.57
N ILE A 103 10.45 0.16 6.72
CA ILE A 103 10.85 1.56 6.84
C ILE A 103 12.38 1.56 6.77
N PRO A 104 13.02 2.14 5.73
CA PRO A 104 14.47 2.28 5.73
C PRO A 104 14.88 3.02 6.99
N THR A 105 15.91 2.52 7.67
CA THR A 105 16.36 3.09 8.93
C THR A 105 16.61 4.59 8.75
N LEU A 106 15.88 5.42 9.49
CA LEU A 106 15.94 6.86 9.33
C LEU A 106 17.36 7.35 9.62
N ILE A 107 17.93 8.16 8.74
CA ILE A 107 19.25 8.76 8.92
C ILE A 107 19.04 10.22 9.33
N HIS A 108 19.68 10.64 10.41
CA HIS A 108 19.57 12.01 10.89
C HIS A 108 20.32 12.97 9.93
N PRO A 109 19.69 14.08 9.49
CA PRO A 109 20.22 14.94 8.41
C PRO A 109 21.51 15.68 8.77
N THR A 110 21.73 15.96 10.06
CA THR A 110 22.88 16.77 10.52
C THR A 110 24.07 15.91 10.96
N THR A 111 23.80 14.71 11.46
CA THR A 111 24.83 13.82 12.03
C THR A 111 25.13 12.63 11.12
N SER A 112 24.33 12.43 10.07
CA SER A 112 24.41 11.31 9.13
C SER A 112 24.43 9.93 9.81
N THR A 113 23.97 9.85 11.07
CA THR A 113 23.89 8.62 11.85
C THR A 113 22.48 8.05 11.78
N THR A 114 22.39 6.72 11.86
CA THR A 114 21.10 6.03 11.91
C THR A 114 20.37 6.35 13.21
N CYS A 115 19.13 6.82 13.11
CA CYS A 115 18.22 7.04 14.22
C CYS A 115 17.78 5.68 14.79
N LYS A 116 18.27 5.35 15.99
CA LYS A 116 17.96 4.10 16.71
C LYS A 116 16.93 4.28 17.83
N SER A 117 16.65 5.53 18.24
CA SER A 117 15.73 5.85 19.33
C SER A 117 14.54 6.68 18.84
N THR A 118 13.41 6.57 19.53
CA THR A 118 12.19 7.36 19.23
C THR A 118 12.47 8.86 19.26
N VAL A 119 13.32 9.32 20.19
CA VAL A 119 13.74 10.72 20.30
C VAL A 119 14.54 11.16 19.07
N ALA A 120 15.50 10.34 18.61
CA ALA A 120 16.25 10.63 17.39
C ALA A 120 15.36 10.64 16.14
N ASN A 121 14.32 9.79 16.11
CA ASN A 121 13.35 9.77 15.03
C ASN A 121 12.49 11.03 14.95
N GLN A 122 12.18 11.65 16.10
CA GLN A 122 11.42 12.90 16.17
C GLN A 122 12.30 14.12 15.96
N ALA A 123 13.56 14.08 16.40
CA ALA A 123 14.52 15.17 16.22
C ALA A 123 14.98 15.32 14.75
N ALA A 124 15.08 14.22 14.01
CA ALA A 124 15.55 14.25 12.62
C ALA A 124 14.69 15.12 11.68
N PRO A 125 13.34 15.01 11.67
CA PRO A 125 12.50 15.93 10.89
C PRO A 125 12.63 17.39 11.33
N VAL A 126 12.71 17.65 12.63
CA VAL A 126 12.87 19.01 13.17
C VAL A 126 14.16 19.63 12.65
N ALA A 127 15.28 18.93 12.79
CA ALA A 127 16.58 19.38 12.29
C ALA A 127 16.62 19.52 10.76
N PHE A 128 15.90 18.66 10.02
CA PHE A 128 15.78 18.76 8.57
C PHE A 128 15.08 20.05 8.15
N TYR A 129 13.90 20.32 8.72
CA TYR A 129 13.13 21.52 8.38
C TYR A 129 13.78 22.79 8.90
N GLU A 130 14.40 22.74 10.08
CA GLU A 130 15.23 23.82 10.58
C GLU A 130 16.32 24.15 9.55
N LYS A 131 17.10 23.17 9.10
CA LYS A 131 18.11 23.41 8.04
C LYS A 131 17.51 23.94 6.73
N LEU A 132 16.35 23.42 6.31
CA LEU A 132 15.70 23.83 5.06
C LEU A 132 15.22 25.29 5.10
N TYR A 133 14.84 25.78 6.28
CA TYR A 133 14.29 27.12 6.48
C TYR A 133 15.23 28.09 7.20
N THR A 134 16.42 27.65 7.61
CA THR A 134 17.46 28.54 8.13
C THR A 134 18.20 29.14 6.94
N ALA A 135 18.20 30.47 6.85
CA ALA A 135 18.66 31.26 5.72
C ALA A 135 20.20 31.32 5.56
N ASP A 136 20.91 30.21 5.78
CA ASP A 136 22.37 30.15 5.66
C ASP A 136 22.86 29.79 4.25
N ASP A 137 22.02 29.14 3.44
CA ASP A 137 22.22 29.18 2.00
C ASP A 137 21.61 30.49 1.52
N ALA A 138 22.46 31.53 1.51
CA ALA A 138 22.17 32.80 0.87
C ALA A 138 21.48 32.51 -0.47
N MET A 139 20.18 32.86 -0.55
CA MET A 139 19.43 32.84 -1.81
C MET A 139 20.37 33.41 -2.87
N ASP A 140 20.63 32.68 -3.97
CA ASP A 140 21.50 33.21 -5.00
C ASP A 140 20.75 34.36 -5.69
N HIS A 141 20.97 35.59 -5.21
CA HIS A 141 20.28 36.78 -5.70
C HIS A 141 20.62 37.03 -7.18
N LYS A 142 21.70 36.44 -7.72
CA LYS A 142 21.98 36.46 -9.16
C LYS A 142 21.03 35.57 -9.96
N ALA A 143 20.64 34.41 -9.43
CA ALA A 143 19.68 33.53 -10.10
C ALA A 143 18.28 34.17 -10.21
N ILE A 144 17.90 34.96 -9.20
CA ILE A 144 16.62 35.69 -9.19
C ILE A 144 16.62 36.81 -10.25
N HIS A 145 17.75 37.52 -10.43
CA HIS A 145 17.83 38.63 -11.38
C HIS A 145 17.64 38.18 -12.85
N TYR A 146 18.00 36.93 -13.18
CA TYR A 146 17.78 36.35 -14.52
C TYR A 146 16.29 36.24 -14.89
N PHE A 147 15.39 36.06 -13.91
CA PHE A 147 13.95 35.95 -14.17
C PHE A 147 13.22 37.29 -14.27
N PHE A 148 13.85 38.40 -13.84
CA PHE A 148 13.17 39.70 -13.72
C PHE A 148 13.74 40.81 -14.62
N THR A 149 14.83 40.57 -15.35
CA THR A 149 15.30 41.50 -16.40
C THR A 149 15.16 40.88 -17.78
N ASN A 150 14.09 41.28 -18.48
CA ASN A 150 14.05 41.33 -19.95
C ASN A 150 14.80 42.57 -20.43
#